data_AF-A0A0E2NL31-F1
#
_entry.id   AF-A0A0E2NL31-F1
#
_cell.length_a   1.000
_cell.length_b   1.000
_cell.length_c   1.000
_cell.angle_alpha   90.00
_cell.angle_beta   90.00
_cell.angle_gamma   90.00
#
_symmetry.space_group_name_H-M   'P 1'
#
loop_
_entity.id
_entity.type
_entity.pdbx_description
1 polymer ?
#
loop_
_entity_poly.entity_id
_entity_poly.type
_entity_poly.pdbx_seq_one_letter_code
_entity_poly.pdbx_strand_id
1 'polypeptide(L)' 'MAKTTIANFEAGKRTPYDRTLVDLQAALEAAGVELIPQNGGGAGVRLAKP' A
#
# COMPACT_ATOMS: atom_id res chain seq x y z
N MET A 1 -24.16 8.69 -9.27
CA MET A 1 -23.25 9.43 -8.37
C MET A 1 -22.13 8.57 -7.79
N ALA A 2 -22.37 7.34 -7.30
CA ALA A 2 -21.32 6.50 -6.69
C ALA A 2 -20.25 5.96 -7.66
N LYS A 3 -20.58 5.75 -8.95
CA LYS A 3 -19.67 5.13 -9.93
C LYS A 3 -18.48 6.03 -10.33
N THR A 4 -18.67 7.35 -10.30
CA THR A 4 -17.64 8.33 -10.70
C THR A 4 -16.58 8.54 -9.62
N THR A 5 -16.93 8.32 -8.35
CA THR A 5 -16.01 8.51 -7.22
C THR A 5 -14.93 7.43 -7.18
N ILE A 6 -15.29 6.18 -7.48
CA ILE A 6 -14.38 5.03 -7.47
C ILE A 6 -13.37 5.14 -8.63
N ALA A 7 -13.83 5.53 -9.82
CA ALA A 7 -12.98 5.72 -11.00
C ALA A 7 -11.90 6.81 -10.80
N ASN A 8 -12.17 7.83 -9.98
CA ASN A 8 -11.17 8.85 -9.66
C ASN A 8 -10.11 8.37 -8.65
N PHE A 9 -10.44 7.36 -7.85
CA PHE A 9 -9.53 6.77 -6.87
C PHE A 9 -8.50 5.86 -7.57
N GLU A 10 -8.94 5.08 -8.56
CA GLU A 10 -8.09 4.21 -9.38
C GLU A 10 -7.13 4.99 -10.30
N ALA A 11 -7.41 6.28 -10.56
CA ALA A 11 -6.62 7.14 -11.45
C ALA A 11 -5.41 7.84 -10.77
N GLY A 12 -5.08 7.52 -9.51
CA GLY A 12 -3.83 7.98 -8.86
C GLY A 12 -3.73 9.48 -8.57
N LYS A 13 -4.85 10.21 -8.47
CA LYS A 13 -4.89 11.68 -8.36
C LYS A 13 -4.68 12.27 -6.95
N ARG A 14 -4.29 11.48 -5.97
CA ARG A 14 -3.95 12.00 -4.63
C ARG A 14 -2.70 11.29 -4.14
N THR A 15 -1.65 12.06 -3.88
CA THR A 15 -0.55 11.65 -3.01
C THR A 15 -1.21 11.27 -1.67
N PRO A 16 -1.23 9.99 -1.27
CA PRO A 16 -1.79 9.61 0.02
C PRO A 16 -1.03 10.38 1.10
N TYR A 17 -1.78 11.01 2.02
CA TYR A 17 -1.20 11.72 3.16
C TYR A 17 -0.25 10.77 3.89
N ASP A 18 0.93 11.25 4.30
CA ASP A 18 1.98 10.43 4.94
C ASP A 18 1.41 9.52 6.06
N ARG A 19 0.41 10.01 6.79
CA ARG A 19 -0.30 9.25 7.82
C ARG A 19 -1.03 8.02 7.29
N THR A 20 -1.73 8.12 6.16
CA THR A 20 -2.43 6.99 5.54
C THR A 20 -1.46 5.93 5.03
N LEU A 21 -0.29 6.33 4.54
CA LEU A 21 0.77 5.39 4.12
C LEU A 21 1.33 4.62 5.32
N VAL A 22 1.58 5.31 6.43
CA VAL A 22 2.03 4.70 7.68
C VAL A 22 0.99 3.72 8.23
N ASP A 23 -0.29 4.12 8.25
CA ASP A 23 -1.38 3.26 8.72
C ASP A 23 -1.51 1.99 7.85
N LEU A 24 -1.36 2.11 6.53
CA LEU A 24 -1.41 0.99 5.60
C LEU A 24 -0.22 0.04 5.77
N GLN A 25 1.00 0.59 5.91
CA GLN A 25 2.19 -0.20 6.18
C GLN A 25 2.04 -1.01 7.48
N ALA A 26 1.64 -0.35 8.56
CA ALA A 26 1.46 -0.99 9.86
C ALA A 26 0.40 -2.09 9.82
N ALA A 27 -0.72 -1.88 9.12
CA ALA A 27 -1.77 -2.88 8.98
C ALA A 27 -1.31 -4.13 8.21
N LEU A 28 -0.53 -3.94 7.14
CA LEU A 28 0.04 -5.04 6.35
C LEU A 28 1.06 -5.82 7.20
N GLU A 29 1.96 -5.12 7.88
CA GLU A 29 2.95 -5.74 8.77
C GLU A 29 2.30 -6.54 9.91
N ALA A 30 1.24 -6.00 10.53
CA ALA A 30 0.46 -6.71 11.55
C ALA A 30 -0.26 -7.96 11.00
N ALA A 31 -0.60 -7.97 9.71
CA ALA A 31 -1.19 -9.13 9.03
C ALA A 31 -0.13 -10.16 8.58
N GLY A 32 1.14 -9.97 8.93
CA GLY A 32 2.24 -10.86 8.58
C GLY A 32 2.85 -10.55 7.21
N VAL A 33 2.62 -9.37 6.64
CA VAL A 33 3.25 -8.95 5.38
C VAL A 33 4.57 -8.23 5.70
N GLU A 34 5.66 -8.66 5.10
CA GLU A 34 6.94 -7.97 5.22
C GLU A 34 7.25 -7.20 3.93
N LEU A 35 7.42 -5.88 4.05
CA LEU A 35 7.83 -4.99 2.97
C LEU A 35 9.35 -5.01 2.83
N ILE A 36 9.84 -5.34 1.64
CA ILE A 36 11.28 -5.47 1.35
C ILE A 36 11.74 -4.21 0.59
N PRO A 37 12.70 -3.44 1.14
CA PRO A 37 13.23 -2.27 0.46
C PRO A 37 13.96 -2.66 -0.82
N GLN A 38 14.00 -1.73 -1.78
CA GLN A 38 14.64 -1.96 -3.07
C GLN A 38 16.16 -2.15 -2.92
N ASN A 39 16.65 -3.36 -3.22
CA ASN A 39 18.08 -3.70 -3.23
C ASN A 39 18.63 -3.90 -4.66
N GLY A 40 18.08 -3.21 -5.66
CA GLY A 40 18.54 -3.23 -7.06
C GLY A 40 17.61 -3.91 -8.08
N GLY A 41 16.61 -4.69 -7.64
CA GLY A 41 15.60 -5.35 -8.50
C GLY A 41 14.19 -4.75 -8.44
N GLY A 42 14.00 -3.67 -7.70
CA GLY A 42 12.68 -3.11 -7.33
C GLY A 42 12.27 -3.43 -5.89
N ALA A 43 11.25 -2.74 -5.39
CA ALA A 43 10.65 -3.04 -4.08
C ALA A 43 9.89 -4.38 -4.12
N GLY A 44 9.80 -5.08 -2.99
CA GLY A 44 9.17 -6.40 -2.89
C GLY A 44 8.30 -6.58 -1.66
N VAL A 45 7.50 -7.64 -1.65
CA VAL A 45 6.61 -8.01 -0.55
C VAL A 45 6.68 -9.52 -0.33
N ARG A 46 6.73 -9.97 0.93
CA ARG A 46 6.60 -11.39 1.29
C ARG A 46 5.60 -11.59 2.42
N LEU A 47 5.00 -12.77 2.51
CA LEU A 47 4.27 -13.18 3.70
C LEU A 47 5.25 -13.86 4.66
N ALA A 48 5.32 -13.37 5.90
CA ALA A 48 5.79 -14.15 7.02
C ALA A 48 4.87 -15.38 7.12
N LYS A 49 5.48 -16.57 7.26
CA LYS A 49 4.76 -17.85 7.26
C LYS A 49 3.53 -17.81 8.20
N PRO A 50 2.44 -18.55 7.88
CA PRO A 50 1.31 -18.69 8.78
C PRO A 50 1.71 -19.32 10.13
#